data_AF-A0A5S4X0T0-F1
#
_entry.id   AF-A0A5S4X0T0-F1
#
_cell.length_a   1.000
_cell.length_b   1.000
_cell.length_c   1.000
_cell.angle_alpha   90.00
_cell.angle_beta   90.00
_cell.angle_gamma   90.00
#
_symmetry.space_group_name_H-M   'P 1'
#
loop_
_entity.id
_entity.type
_entity.pdbx_description
1 polymer ?
#
loop_
_entity_poly.entity_id
_entity_poly.type
_entity_poly.pdbx_seq_one_letter_code
_entity_poly.pdbx_strand_id
1 'polypeptide(L)'
;MFQLFLRARTHSFLRDRIGGEAEFRARSPERDAETDQSRIEAIIVAIEDALHAAEREQSGLNRRVEDVLARAAVTLGNGNAEYLEREALDNHHQDLFDKEIQNGQRRLKELDSSIAHYKFMKAAVLCRFPDYRPRPLESR
;
A
#
# COMPACT_ATOMS: atom_id res chain seq x y z
N MET A 1 41.07 23.16 62.93
CA MET A 1 41.10 22.45 61.64
C MET A 1 39.90 21.52 61.59
N PHE A 2 38.86 21.85 60.82
CA PHE A 2 37.81 20.97 60.26
C PHE A 2 36.52 21.78 60.07
N GLN A 3 36.30 22.33 58.88
CA GLN A 3 34.97 22.53 58.30
C GLN A 3 35.15 22.68 56.79
N LEU A 4 34.40 21.90 56.00
CA LEU A 4 33.80 22.26 54.69
C LEU A 4 33.52 20.99 53.89
N PHE A 5 32.44 20.31 54.27
CA PHE A 5 31.62 19.59 53.30
C PHE A 5 30.20 20.15 53.38
N LEU A 6 29.48 20.04 52.26
CA LEU A 6 28.07 20.36 52.04
C LEU A 6 27.72 21.79 51.61
N ARG A 7 28.08 22.14 50.36
CA ARG A 7 27.37 23.18 49.60
C ARG A 7 27.23 22.77 48.13
N ALA A 8 26.39 21.77 47.83
CA ALA A 8 26.06 21.42 46.45
C ALA A 8 24.66 20.83 46.23
N ARG A 9 23.82 20.69 47.27
CA ARG A 9 22.52 20.00 47.17
C ARG A 9 21.29 20.84 47.52
N THR A 10 21.42 22.16 47.70
CA THR A 10 20.31 23.02 48.13
C THR A 10 19.69 23.85 47.00
N HIS A 11 20.29 23.91 45.81
CA HIS A 11 19.74 24.70 44.70
C HIS A 11 18.60 24.01 43.93
N SER A 12 18.48 22.68 43.99
CA SER A 12 17.40 21.95 43.31
C SER A 12 16.08 21.99 44.09
N PHE A 13 16.13 21.94 45.42
CA PHE A 13 14.92 21.85 46.26
C PHE A 13 14.19 23.18 46.48
N LEU A 14 14.84 24.32 46.21
CA LEU A 14 14.22 25.64 46.34
C LEU A 14 13.47 26.09 45.08
N ARG A 15 13.79 25.54 43.90
CA ARG A 15 13.09 25.88 42.64
C ARG A 15 11.68 25.27 42.59
N ASP A 16 11.49 24.08 43.15
CA ASP A 16 10.20 23.37 43.18
C ASP A 16 9.16 23.98 44.14
N ARG A 17 9.57 24.84 45.09
CA ARG A 17 8.64 25.42 46.09
C ARG A 17 8.13 26.82 45.78
N ILE A 18 8.72 27.52 44.80
CA ILE A 18 8.36 28.91 44.46
C ILE A 18 7.63 29.00 43.11
N GLY A 19 7.82 28.04 42.20
CA GLY A 19 7.16 28.01 40.88
C GLY A 19 6.08 26.94 40.83
N GLY A 20 4.92 27.21 41.41
CA GLY A 20 3.74 26.31 41.42
C GLY A 20 3.02 26.17 40.08
N GLU A 21 3.71 26.29 38.96
CA GLU A 21 3.20 25.95 37.63
C GLU A 21 4.27 25.09 36.96
N ALA A 22 3.90 23.88 36.55
CA ALA A 22 4.76 23.10 35.69
C ALA A 22 5.08 23.95 34.45
N GLU A 23 6.31 24.49 34.39
CA GLU A 23 6.79 25.30 33.27
C GLU A 23 6.45 24.55 31.97
N PHE A 24 5.65 25.18 31.10
CA PHE A 24 5.18 24.54 29.88
C PHE A 24 6.38 24.05 29.06
N ARG A 25 6.50 22.73 28.90
CA ARG A 25 7.56 22.10 28.09
C ARG A 25 6.99 21.65 26.76
N ALA A 26 7.23 22.45 25.73
CA ALA A 26 7.01 22.03 24.35
C ALA A 26 8.14 21.12 23.85
N ARG A 27 7.83 20.28 22.86
CA ARG A 27 8.86 19.55 22.10
C ARG A 27 9.68 20.54 21.27
N SER A 28 10.89 20.13 20.87
CA SER A 28 11.70 20.95 19.96
C SER A 28 11.10 20.89 18.54
N PRO A 29 11.17 21.97 17.75
CA PRO A 29 10.65 22.02 16.38
C PRO A 29 11.20 20.90 15.48
N GLU A 30 12.45 20.49 15.70
CA GLU A 30 13.11 19.43 14.93
C GLU A 30 12.44 18.08 15.15
N ARG A 31 12.06 17.77 16.39
CA ARG A 31 11.37 16.53 16.72
C ARG A 31 9.96 16.48 16.16
N ASP A 32 9.29 17.63 16.12
CA ASP A 32 7.96 17.72 15.52
C ASP A 32 8.06 17.52 14.00
N ALA A 33 9.04 18.14 13.34
CA ALA A 33 9.32 17.92 11.92
C ALA A 33 9.67 16.46 11.58
N GLU A 34 10.52 15.81 12.39
CA GLU A 34 10.85 14.38 12.23
C GLU A 34 9.60 13.49 12.37
N THR A 35 8.76 13.79 13.36
CA THR A 35 7.50 13.07 13.58
C THR A 35 6.58 13.23 12.38
N ASP A 36 6.45 14.44 11.84
CA ASP A 36 5.61 14.71 10.68
C ASP A 36 6.14 14.02 9.42
N GLN A 37 7.45 14.03 9.19
CA GLN A 37 8.07 13.27 8.10
C GLN A 37 7.78 11.77 8.21
N SER A 38 7.86 11.20 9.42
CA SER A 38 7.58 9.77 9.65
C SER A 38 6.12 9.38 9.34
N ARG A 39 5.17 10.30 9.59
CA ARG A 39 3.75 10.08 9.30
C ARG A 39 3.49 10.09 7.80
N ILE A 40 4.08 11.03 7.07
CA ILE A 40 3.96 11.09 5.61
C ILE A 40 4.64 9.87 4.97
N GLU A 41 5.80 9.45 5.48
CA GLU A 41 6.47 8.24 5.02
C GLU A 41 5.57 7.00 5.16
N ALA A 42 4.93 6.82 6.32
CA ALA A 42 4.01 5.69 6.54
C ALA A 42 2.83 5.69 5.54
N ILE A 43 2.30 6.87 5.21
CA ILE A 43 1.23 7.00 4.21
C ILE A 43 1.73 6.62 2.81
N ILE A 44 2.90 7.12 2.41
CA ILE A 44 3.48 6.82 1.09
C ILE A 44 3.77 5.33 0.96
N VAL A 45 4.39 4.71 1.97
CA VAL A 45 4.65 3.26 1.99
C VAL A 45 3.36 2.47 1.85
N ALA A 46 2.30 2.83 2.58
CA ALA A 46 1.01 2.15 2.48
C ALA A 46 0.39 2.26 1.07
N ILE A 47 0.54 3.42 0.41
CA ILE A 47 0.08 3.60 -0.98
C ILE A 47 0.90 2.75 -1.95
N GLU A 48 2.23 2.70 -1.78
CA GLU A 48 3.12 1.89 -2.61
C GLU A 48 2.85 0.39 -2.45
N ASP A 49 2.64 -0.08 -1.22
CA ASP A 49 2.30 -1.47 -0.95
C ASP A 49 0.98 -1.87 -1.62
N ALA A 50 -0.05 -1.02 -1.51
CA ALA A 50 -1.33 -1.23 -2.17
C ALA A 50 -1.21 -1.23 -3.70
N LEU A 51 -0.40 -0.31 -4.26
CA LEU A 51 -0.12 -0.23 -5.68
C LEU A 51 0.58 -1.51 -6.18
N HIS A 52 1.66 -1.92 -5.53
CA HIS A 52 2.39 -3.13 -5.88
C HIS A 52 1.54 -4.40 -5.72
N ALA A 53 0.66 -4.45 -4.73
CA ALA A 53 -0.28 -5.56 -4.56
C ALA A 53 -1.27 -5.63 -5.73
N ALA A 54 -1.85 -4.51 -6.13
CA ALA A 54 -2.78 -4.42 -7.26
C ALA A 54 -2.12 -4.78 -8.59
N GLU A 55 -0.89 -4.30 -8.85
CA GLU A 55 -0.11 -4.63 -10.05
C GLU A 55 0.25 -6.12 -10.12
N ARG A 56 0.60 -6.72 -8.98
CA ARG A 56 0.84 -8.18 -8.88
C ARG A 56 -0.44 -8.98 -9.13
N GLU A 57 -1.57 -8.56 -8.57
CA GLU A 57 -2.86 -9.21 -8.80
C GLU A 57 -3.24 -9.11 -10.29
N GLN A 58 -3.13 -7.92 -10.89
CA GLN A 58 -3.45 -7.66 -12.28
C GLN A 58 -2.61 -8.53 -13.22
N SER A 59 -1.29 -8.53 -13.06
CA SER A 59 -0.39 -9.34 -13.89
C SER A 59 -0.67 -10.84 -13.74
N GLY A 60 -0.95 -11.30 -12.52
CA GLY A 60 -1.31 -12.70 -12.26
C GLY A 60 -2.66 -13.07 -12.87
N LEU A 61 -3.66 -12.21 -12.77
CA LEU A 61 -4.98 -12.42 -13.34
C LEU A 61 -4.96 -12.40 -14.86
N ASN A 62 -4.22 -11.47 -15.47
CA ASN A 62 -4.12 -11.35 -16.92
C ASN A 62 -3.62 -12.66 -17.54
N ARG A 63 -2.56 -13.27 -16.98
CA ARG A 63 -2.05 -14.57 -17.44
C ARG A 63 -3.09 -15.69 -17.32
N ARG A 64 -3.89 -15.71 -16.25
CA ARG A 64 -4.95 -16.72 -16.08
C ARG A 64 -6.09 -16.52 -17.08
N VAL A 65 -6.45 -15.27 -17.39
CA VAL A 65 -7.45 -14.97 -18.42
C VAL A 65 -6.94 -15.39 -19.80
N GLU A 66 -5.69 -15.12 -20.13
CA GLU A 66 -5.06 -15.56 -21.38
C GLU A 66 -5.04 -17.10 -21.51
N ASP A 67 -4.76 -17.82 -20.42
CA ASP A 67 -4.82 -19.29 -20.39
C ASP A 67 -6.24 -19.82 -20.65
N VAL A 68 -7.25 -19.25 -19.99
CA VAL A 68 -8.66 -19.63 -20.21
C VAL A 68 -9.09 -19.34 -21.65
N LEU A 69 -8.70 -18.20 -22.21
CA LEU A 69 -8.94 -17.86 -23.62
C LEU A 69 -8.31 -18.88 -24.57
N ALA A 70 -7.07 -19.29 -24.32
CA ALA A 70 -6.39 -20.30 -25.13
C ALA A 70 -7.10 -21.65 -25.07
N ARG A 71 -7.55 -22.06 -23.88
CA ARG A 71 -8.30 -23.31 -23.68
C ARG A 71 -9.67 -23.28 -24.37
N ALA A 72 -10.40 -22.17 -24.27
CA ALA A 72 -11.68 -21.96 -24.93
C ALA A 72 -11.54 -22.04 -26.47
N ALA A 73 -10.46 -21.48 -27.03
CA ALA A 73 -10.20 -21.54 -28.47
C ALA A 73 -9.96 -22.97 -28.98
N VAL A 74 -9.31 -23.83 -28.18
CA VAL A 74 -9.10 -25.25 -28.53
C VAL A 74 -10.42 -26.02 -28.53
N THR A 75 -11.33 -25.72 -27.60
CA THR A 75 -12.63 -26.40 -27.53
C THR A 75 -13.55 -26.12 -28.72
N LEU A 76 -13.39 -24.96 -29.38
CA LEU A 76 -14.15 -24.59 -30.58
C LEU A 76 -13.83 -25.46 -31.81
N GLY A 77 -12.65 -26.07 -31.90
CA GLY A 77 -12.29 -27.07 -32.91
C GLY A 77 -12.24 -26.60 -34.38
N ASN A 78 -11.29 -27.13 -35.16
CA ASN A 78 -11.12 -26.85 -36.61
C ASN A 78 -11.89 -27.85 -37.52
N GLY A 79 -12.89 -28.56 -37.00
CA GLY A 79 -13.46 -29.75 -37.64
C GLY A 79 -14.77 -29.50 -38.39
N ASN A 80 -14.72 -29.47 -39.72
CA ASN A 80 -15.88 -29.31 -40.61
C ASN A 80 -16.85 -30.53 -40.64
N ALA A 81 -16.74 -31.52 -39.74
CA ALA A 81 -17.34 -32.84 -39.97
C ALA A 81 -17.90 -33.60 -38.73
N GLU A 82 -18.25 -32.92 -37.63
CA GLU A 82 -18.69 -33.63 -36.40
C GLU A 82 -19.79 -32.88 -35.61
N TYR A 83 -20.84 -32.42 -36.30
CA TYR A 83 -21.86 -31.50 -35.74
C TYR A 83 -23.13 -32.14 -35.18
N LEU A 84 -23.22 -33.46 -35.01
CA LEU A 84 -24.48 -34.11 -34.62
C LEU A 84 -24.57 -34.57 -33.15
N GLU A 85 -23.46 -34.82 -32.46
CA GLU A 85 -23.51 -35.34 -31.06
C GLU A 85 -22.75 -34.47 -30.03
N ARG A 86 -22.07 -33.39 -30.45
CA ARG A 86 -21.25 -32.54 -29.57
C ARG A 86 -22.03 -31.47 -28.78
N GLU A 87 -23.22 -31.09 -29.24
CA GLU A 87 -23.85 -29.81 -28.85
C GLU A 87 -24.15 -29.65 -27.35
N ALA A 88 -24.53 -30.70 -26.61
CA ALA A 88 -24.97 -30.52 -25.22
C ALA A 88 -23.83 -30.43 -24.19
N LEU A 89 -22.75 -31.21 -24.36
CA LEU A 89 -21.61 -31.23 -23.42
C LEU A 89 -20.60 -30.10 -23.71
N ASP A 90 -20.40 -29.74 -24.99
CA ASP A 90 -19.54 -28.62 -25.36
C ASP A 90 -20.12 -27.28 -24.86
N ASN A 91 -21.45 -27.12 -24.86
CA ASN A 91 -22.10 -25.91 -24.36
C ASN A 91 -21.84 -25.66 -22.87
N HIS A 92 -21.81 -26.70 -22.03
CA HIS A 92 -21.56 -26.51 -20.60
C HIS A 92 -20.13 -26.00 -20.32
N HIS A 93 -19.14 -26.54 -21.03
CA HIS A 93 -17.75 -26.09 -20.88
C HIS A 93 -17.52 -24.69 -21.46
N GLN A 94 -18.20 -24.34 -22.55
CA GLN A 94 -18.18 -22.99 -23.12
C GLN A 94 -18.81 -21.98 -22.15
N ASP A 95 -19.97 -22.28 -21.57
CA ASP A 95 -20.61 -21.43 -20.56
C ASP A 95 -19.71 -21.18 -19.33
N LEU A 96 -18.92 -22.19 -18.93
CA LEU A 96 -17.96 -22.05 -17.85
C LEU A 96 -16.81 -21.11 -18.23
N PHE A 97 -16.20 -21.30 -19.41
CA PHE A 97 -15.15 -20.41 -19.88
C PHE A 97 -15.63 -18.97 -20.05
N ASP A 98 -16.83 -18.76 -20.61
CA ASP A 98 -17.40 -17.43 -20.78
C ASP A 98 -17.56 -16.71 -19.44
N LYS A 99 -18.05 -17.42 -18.41
CA LYS A 99 -18.17 -16.86 -17.05
C LYS A 99 -16.82 -16.53 -16.45
N GLU A 100 -15.81 -17.40 -16.61
CA GLU A 100 -14.45 -17.16 -16.12
C GLU A 100 -13.80 -15.95 -16.80
N ILE A 101 -13.92 -15.85 -18.13
CA ILE A 101 -13.41 -14.75 -18.94
C ILE A 101 -14.09 -13.44 -18.54
N GLN A 102 -15.42 -13.41 -18.46
CA GLN A 102 -16.17 -12.20 -18.09
C GLN A 102 -15.81 -11.72 -16.68
N ASN A 103 -15.70 -12.63 -15.72
CA ASN A 103 -15.29 -12.28 -14.36
C ASN A 103 -13.85 -11.77 -14.30
N GLY A 104 -12.94 -12.41 -15.04
CA GLY A 104 -11.55 -11.99 -15.15
C GLY A 104 -11.40 -10.60 -15.77
N GLN A 105 -12.05 -10.37 -16.92
CA GLN A 105 -12.04 -9.07 -17.61
C GLN A 105 -12.64 -7.96 -16.75
N ARG A 106 -13.75 -8.22 -16.06
CA ARG A 106 -14.36 -7.27 -15.12
C ARG A 106 -13.37 -6.90 -14.02
N ARG A 107 -12.74 -7.89 -13.38
CA ARG A 107 -11.78 -7.65 -12.30
C ARG A 107 -10.52 -6.93 -12.80
N LEU A 108 -10.03 -7.23 -14.01
CA LEU A 108 -8.91 -6.49 -14.61
C LEU A 108 -9.24 -5.00 -14.75
N LYS A 109 -10.45 -4.66 -15.21
CA LYS A 109 -10.90 -3.26 -15.30
C LYS A 109 -11.00 -2.58 -13.93
N GLU A 110 -11.46 -3.29 -12.90
CA GLU A 110 -11.47 -2.78 -11.52
C GLU A 110 -10.06 -2.53 -10.98
N LEU A 111 -9.10 -3.40 -11.32
CA LEU A 111 -7.69 -3.25 -10.96
C LEU A 111 -7.04 -2.07 -11.67
N ASP A 112 -7.30 -1.87 -12.96
CA ASP A 112 -6.83 -0.70 -13.71
C ASP A 112 -7.26 0.61 -13.03
N SER A 113 -8.53 0.68 -12.63
CA SER A 113 -9.10 1.83 -11.91
C SER A 113 -8.40 2.03 -10.56
N SER A 114 -8.24 0.96 -9.77
CA SER A 114 -7.56 1.00 -8.48
C SER A 114 -6.10 1.46 -8.60
N ILE A 115 -5.36 0.93 -9.58
CA ILE A 115 -3.98 1.30 -9.88
C ILE A 115 -3.88 2.78 -10.23
N ALA A 116 -4.79 3.30 -11.06
CA ALA A 116 -4.86 4.71 -11.39
C ALA A 116 -5.12 5.58 -10.14
N HIS A 117 -6.03 5.17 -9.26
CA HIS A 117 -6.29 5.86 -8.00
C HIS A 117 -5.06 5.87 -7.08
N TYR A 118 -4.35 4.75 -6.92
CA TYR A 118 -3.14 4.71 -6.10
C TYR A 118 -2.03 5.60 -6.65
N LYS A 119 -1.82 5.60 -7.97
CA LYS A 119 -0.88 6.51 -8.64
C LYS A 119 -1.24 7.97 -8.43
N PHE A 120 -2.52 8.30 -8.55
CA PHE A 120 -3.02 9.65 -8.27
C PHE A 120 -2.79 10.05 -6.81
N MET A 121 -3.15 9.20 -5.84
CA MET A 121 -2.96 9.49 -4.43
C MET A 121 -1.48 9.70 -4.10
N LYS A 122 -0.58 8.86 -4.63
CA LYS A 122 0.87 9.04 -4.47
C LYS A 122 1.31 10.41 -4.98
N ALA A 123 0.90 10.78 -6.19
CA ALA A 123 1.23 12.09 -6.78
C ALA A 123 0.65 13.25 -5.97
N ALA A 124 -0.59 13.14 -5.49
CA ALA A 124 -1.25 14.14 -4.68
C ALA A 124 -0.55 14.36 -3.34
N VAL A 125 -0.12 13.28 -2.66
CA VAL A 125 0.66 13.37 -1.42
C VAL A 125 2.01 14.06 -1.70
N LEU A 126 2.76 13.62 -2.71
CA LEU A 126 4.06 14.23 -3.04
C LEU A 126 3.93 15.72 -3.42
N CYS A 127 2.87 16.09 -4.14
CA CYS A 127 2.60 17.48 -4.47
C CYS A 127 2.24 18.32 -3.23
N ARG A 128 1.54 17.72 -2.25
CA ARG A 128 1.10 18.42 -1.04
C ARG A 128 2.19 18.55 0.01
N PHE A 129 3.17 17.64 0.00
CA PHE A 129 4.30 17.61 0.93
C PHE A 129 5.63 17.70 0.16
N PRO A 130 5.97 18.88 -0.40
CA PRO A 130 7.17 19.04 -1.22
C PRO A 130 8.47 18.86 -0.43
N ASP A 131 8.43 19.07 0.88
CA ASP A 131 9.59 18.91 1.78
C ASP A 131 9.81 17.45 2.20
N TYR A 132 8.90 16.54 1.85
CA TYR A 132 9.08 15.12 2.10
C TYR A 132 10.28 14.60 1.30
N ARG A 133 11.29 14.10 2.03
CA ARG A 133 12.41 13.38 1.44
C ARG A 133 12.25 11.89 1.75
N PRO A 134 12.14 11.03 0.74
CA PRO A 134 12.15 9.58 0.97
C PRO A 134 13.48 9.21 1.62
N ARG A 135 13.44 8.51 2.75
CA ARG A 135 14.64 7.91 3.31
C ARG A 135 15.07 6.78 2.37
N PRO A 136 16.36 6.66 2.04
CA PRO A 136 16.85 5.47 1.34
C PRO A 136 16.45 4.24 2.16
N LEU A 137 15.79 3.28 1.53
CA LEU A 137 15.55 1.99 2.14
C LEU A 137 16.92 1.36 2.41
N GLU A 138 17.40 1.42 3.65
CA GLU A 138 18.54 0.59 4.06
C GLU A 138 18.12 -0.87 3.87
N SER A 139 18.72 -1.51 2.87
CA SER A 139 18.53 -2.92 2.57
C SER A 139 18.84 -3.73 3.84
N ARG A 140 17.80 -4.26 4.48
CA ARG A 140 17.90 -5.30 5.51
C ARG A 140 17.82 -6.67 4.88
#